data_AF-A0A842IX02-F1
#
_entry.id   AF-A0A842IX02-F1
#
_cell.length_a   1.000
_cell.length_b   1.000
_cell.length_c   1.000
_cell.angle_alpha   90.00
_cell.angle_beta   90.00
_cell.angle_gamma   90.00
#
_symmetry.space_group_name_H-M   'P 1'
#
loop_
_entity.id
_entity.type
_entity.pdbx_description
1 polymer ?
#
loop_
_entity_poly.entity_id
_entity_poly.type
_entity_poly.pdbx_seq_one_letter_code
_entity_poly.pdbx_strand_id
1 'polypeptide(L)'
;MKSIKLKRNHVVFFLGLFLSTLSYAQKTYLKITKSDKANDYEMYPPGTKFELKNKHGYILFKNSDEPGIIEIEEDYTLYVYPSWKDDADVFKLTEGKVEKILTSNYSKTELKNHSVKSNGVSAIYTVSDSRQREGKKNLEFKLNNGITFKYEDGKYRAYLNEEENYLNIESKYLIESELGTLKLSFNASTGVVWWVFESVED
;
A
#
# COMPACT_ATOMS: atom_id res chain seq x y z
N MET A 1 -28.35 69.48 -30.67
CA MET A 1 -28.80 68.19 -31.26
C MET A 1 -27.70 67.15 -31.08
N LYS A 2 -28.06 65.94 -30.62
CA LYS A 2 -27.19 64.83 -30.20
C LYS A 2 -26.25 64.33 -31.29
N SER A 3 -25.06 63.86 -30.89
CA SER A 3 -24.51 62.57 -31.34
C SER A 3 -23.33 62.14 -30.46
N ILE A 4 -23.58 61.21 -29.55
CA ILE A 4 -22.57 60.53 -28.73
C ILE A 4 -22.02 59.36 -29.56
N LYS A 5 -20.71 59.31 -29.80
CA LYS A 5 -20.03 58.13 -30.36
C LYS A 5 -19.23 57.44 -29.26
N LEU A 6 -19.75 56.33 -28.75
CA LEU A 6 -19.00 55.36 -27.94
C LEU A 6 -17.94 54.68 -28.83
N LYS A 7 -16.66 54.74 -28.44
CA LYS A 7 -15.61 53.88 -29.01
C LYS A 7 -15.14 52.85 -27.99
N ARG A 8 -15.67 51.64 -28.20
CA ARG A 8 -15.24 50.28 -27.90
C ARG A 8 -13.90 50.10 -27.15
N ASN A 9 -14.01 49.46 -25.97
CA ASN A 9 -12.94 48.99 -25.10
C ASN A 9 -12.06 47.92 -25.78
N HIS A 10 -10.74 48.03 -25.63
CA HIS A 10 -9.81 46.92 -25.83
C HIS A 10 -9.42 46.35 -24.48
N VAL A 11 -10.17 45.34 -24.01
CA VAL A 11 -9.75 44.47 -22.91
C VAL A 11 -8.70 43.52 -23.49
N VAL A 12 -7.44 43.70 -23.09
CA VAL A 12 -6.36 42.77 -23.41
C VAL A 12 -6.57 41.51 -22.59
N PHE A 13 -6.96 40.42 -23.25
CA PHE A 13 -7.19 39.12 -22.64
C PHE A 13 -5.82 38.48 -22.34
N PHE A 14 -5.46 38.41 -21.06
CA PHE A 14 -4.26 37.73 -20.58
C PHE A 14 -4.50 36.22 -20.66
N LEU A 15 -4.10 35.58 -21.76
CA LEU A 15 -4.15 34.13 -21.92
C LEU A 15 -2.92 33.50 -21.25
N GLY A 16 -2.97 33.40 -19.92
CA GLY A 16 -1.99 32.63 -19.14
C GLY A 16 -2.23 31.14 -19.37
N LEU A 17 -1.42 30.52 -20.22
CA LEU A 17 -1.31 29.06 -20.33
C LEU A 17 -0.76 28.51 -19.00
N PHE A 18 -1.65 28.23 -18.05
CA PHE A 18 -1.36 27.31 -16.96
C PHE A 18 -1.29 25.91 -17.57
N LEU A 19 -0.11 25.52 -18.06
CA LEU A 19 0.23 24.11 -18.18
C LEU A 19 0.29 23.56 -16.76
N SER A 20 -0.86 23.13 -16.24
CA SER A 20 -0.90 22.20 -15.12
C SER A 20 -0.30 20.90 -15.61
N THR A 21 1.02 20.76 -15.46
CA THR A 21 1.69 19.47 -15.55
C THR A 21 1.02 18.59 -14.51
N LEU A 22 0.17 17.69 -15.00
CA LEU A 22 -0.37 16.59 -14.21
C LEU A 22 0.82 15.70 -13.87
N SER A 23 1.51 16.02 -12.77
CA SER A 23 2.45 15.12 -12.14
C SER A 23 1.63 13.92 -11.68
N TYR A 24 1.65 12.87 -12.50
CA TYR A 24 1.28 11.53 -12.05
C TYR A 24 2.32 11.14 -11.00
N ALA A 25 2.07 11.52 -9.75
CA ALA A 25 2.90 11.13 -8.63
C ALA A 25 2.90 9.60 -8.55
N GLN A 26 4.04 9.00 -8.87
CA GLN A 26 4.27 7.60 -8.61
C GLN A 26 4.16 7.41 -7.11
N LYS A 27 3.25 6.53 -6.67
CA LYS A 27 3.05 6.33 -5.24
C LYS A 27 4.17 5.43 -4.73
N THR A 28 4.57 5.59 -3.48
CA THR A 28 5.50 4.68 -2.80
C THR A 28 4.76 3.95 -1.68
N TYR A 29 5.11 2.69 -1.43
CA TYR A 29 4.72 2.00 -0.20
C TYR A 29 5.84 2.09 0.83
N LEU A 30 5.49 1.98 2.11
CA LEU A 30 6.45 2.02 3.22
C LEU A 30 6.80 0.57 3.60
N LYS A 31 8.09 0.27 3.70
CA LYS A 31 8.61 -0.99 4.24
C LYS A 31 9.53 -0.69 5.41
N ILE A 32 9.40 -1.46 6.47
CA ILE A 32 10.13 -1.32 7.72
C ILE A 32 10.81 -2.65 7.98
N THR A 33 12.12 -2.74 7.77
CA THR A 33 12.91 -3.92 8.15
C THR A 33 13.42 -3.69 9.57
N LYS A 34 13.08 -4.60 10.50
CA LYS A 34 13.34 -4.43 11.94
C LYS A 34 14.66 -5.05 12.39
N SER A 35 15.18 -6.03 11.65
CA SER A 35 16.49 -6.67 11.88
C SER A 35 17.02 -7.29 10.58
N ASP A 36 18.24 -7.85 10.63
CA ASP A 36 18.85 -8.59 9.52
C ASP A 36 18.24 -9.98 9.29
N LYS A 37 17.29 -10.40 10.13
CA LYS A 37 16.62 -11.69 9.96
C LYS A 37 15.74 -11.65 8.71
N ALA A 38 15.80 -12.74 7.94
CA ALA A 38 14.87 -12.95 6.84
C ALA A 38 13.43 -12.80 7.34
N ASN A 39 12.61 -12.09 6.56
CA ASN A 39 11.19 -11.86 6.83
C ASN A 39 10.84 -11.03 8.07
N ASP A 40 11.81 -10.40 8.75
CA ASP A 40 11.53 -9.45 9.82
C ASP A 40 11.30 -8.03 9.29
N TYR A 41 10.20 -7.87 8.54
CA TYR A 41 9.77 -6.58 8.05
C TYR A 41 8.25 -6.39 8.08
N GLU A 42 7.81 -5.15 8.05
CA GLU A 42 6.40 -4.75 7.99
C GLU A 42 6.17 -3.77 6.85
N MET A 43 5.03 -3.88 6.17
CA MET A 43 4.73 -3.07 5.00
C MET A 43 3.39 -2.35 5.16
N TYR A 44 3.37 -1.10 4.70
CA TYR A 44 2.19 -0.27 4.69
C TYR A 44 1.87 0.20 3.26
N PRO A 45 0.58 0.26 2.91
CA PRO A 45 0.17 0.56 1.55
C PRO A 45 0.51 2.00 1.15
N PRO A 46 0.44 2.30 -0.16
CA PRO A 46 0.82 3.61 -0.66
C PRO A 46 -0.06 4.74 -0.11
N GLY A 47 0.58 5.86 0.22
CA GLY A 47 -0.06 7.02 0.85
C GLY A 47 -0.25 6.91 2.36
N THR A 48 0.28 5.86 2.99
CA THR A 48 0.35 5.79 4.46
C THR A 48 1.24 6.91 4.98
N LYS A 49 0.70 7.77 5.84
CA LYS A 49 1.47 8.84 6.47
C LYS A 49 2.41 8.23 7.50
N PHE A 50 3.65 8.72 7.57
CA PHE A 50 4.60 8.30 8.59
C PHE A 50 5.63 9.39 8.89
N GLU A 51 6.25 9.31 10.07
CA GLU A 51 7.36 10.14 10.52
C GLU A 51 8.40 9.28 11.23
N LEU A 52 9.63 9.27 10.73
CA LEU A 52 10.79 8.67 11.38
C LEU A 52 11.55 9.77 12.13
N LYS A 53 11.67 9.60 13.45
CA LYS A 53 12.37 10.54 14.33
C LYS A 53 13.61 9.87 14.92
N ASN A 54 14.71 10.61 15.01
CA ASN A 54 15.87 10.17 15.79
C ASN A 54 15.62 10.37 17.29
N LYS A 55 16.58 9.94 18.13
CA LYS A 55 16.55 10.09 19.59
C LYS A 55 16.35 11.53 20.10
N HIS A 56 16.67 12.53 19.28
CA HIS A 56 16.48 13.95 19.61
C HIS A 56 15.10 14.49 19.18
N GLY A 57 14.27 13.68 18.52
CA GLY A 57 12.94 14.07 18.05
C GLY A 57 12.92 14.76 16.68
N TYR A 58 14.06 14.87 15.98
CA TYR A 58 14.11 15.44 14.64
C TYR A 58 13.52 14.46 13.62
N ILE A 59 12.66 14.95 12.75
CA ILE A 59 12.07 14.17 11.65
C ILE A 59 13.11 14.05 10.53
N LEU A 60 13.59 12.84 10.29
CA LEU A 60 14.58 12.54 9.25
C LEU A 60 13.96 11.92 8.00
N PHE A 61 12.83 11.25 8.15
CA PHE A 61 12.11 10.62 7.04
C PHE A 61 10.61 10.75 7.23
N LYS A 62 9.87 11.04 6.16
CA LYS A 62 8.42 11.17 6.20
C LYS A 62 7.80 10.79 4.87
N ASN A 63 6.47 10.62 4.89
CA ASN A 63 5.71 10.33 3.68
C ASN A 63 5.92 11.41 2.60
N SER A 64 6.39 10.97 1.43
CA SER A 64 6.50 11.73 0.19
C SER A 64 6.47 10.75 -0.98
N ASP A 65 6.24 11.25 -2.19
CA ASP A 65 6.18 10.41 -3.40
C ASP A 65 7.57 9.98 -3.90
N GLU A 66 8.63 10.65 -3.47
CA GLU A 66 10.00 10.27 -3.80
C GLU A 66 10.43 8.99 -3.06
N PRO A 67 10.97 7.97 -3.74
CA PRO A 67 11.54 6.80 -3.08
C PRO A 67 12.76 7.20 -2.24
N GLY A 68 13.11 6.35 -1.28
CA GLY A 68 14.26 6.59 -0.42
C GLY A 68 14.44 5.52 0.63
N ILE A 69 15.58 5.55 1.29
CA ILE A 69 15.97 4.58 2.30
C ILE A 69 16.68 5.33 3.43
N ILE A 70 16.40 4.93 4.67
CA ILE A 70 17.16 5.33 5.85
C ILE A 70 17.55 4.06 6.60
N GLU A 71 18.85 3.85 6.73
CA GLU A 71 19.42 2.82 7.61
C GLU A 71 19.31 3.29 9.07
N ILE A 72 19.00 2.37 9.97
CA ILE A 72 18.83 2.63 11.40
C ILE A 72 20.16 2.31 12.10
N GLU A 73 20.96 3.34 12.34
CA GLU A 73 22.29 3.24 12.96
C GLU A 73 22.30 3.62 14.46
N GLU A 74 21.19 4.15 14.97
CA GLU A 74 21.00 4.55 16.37
C GLU A 74 19.55 4.32 16.80
N ASP A 75 19.13 4.90 17.93
CA ASP A 75 17.75 4.81 18.39
C ASP A 75 16.83 5.75 17.58
N TYR A 76 15.85 5.16 16.91
CA TYR A 76 14.80 5.86 16.18
C TYR A 76 13.41 5.48 16.68
N THR A 77 12.47 6.39 16.49
CA THR A 77 11.04 6.11 16.65
C THR A 77 10.31 6.41 15.35
N LEU A 78 9.70 5.38 14.77
CA LEU A 78 8.85 5.50 13.60
C LEU A 78 7.38 5.52 14.02
N TYR A 79 6.68 6.57 13.63
CA TYR A 79 5.23 6.68 13.75
C TYR A 79 4.61 6.43 12.39
N VAL A 80 3.71 5.46 12.30
CA VAL A 80 2.95 5.16 11.09
C VAL A 80 1.48 5.42 11.37
N TYR A 81 0.79 6.11 10.46
CA TYR A 81 -0.60 6.52 10.60
C TYR A 81 -1.44 5.85 9.50
N PRO A 82 -1.89 4.60 9.72
CA PRO A 82 -2.66 3.89 8.73
C PRO A 82 -4.06 4.49 8.59
N SER A 83 -4.61 4.51 7.38
CA SER A 83 -5.91 5.13 7.13
C SER A 83 -7.12 4.34 7.69
N TRP A 84 -6.88 3.20 8.34
CA TRP A 84 -7.92 2.26 8.79
C TRP A 84 -8.06 2.16 10.29
N LYS A 85 -7.29 2.94 11.04
CA LYS A 85 -7.40 3.09 12.49
C LYS A 85 -6.96 4.49 12.89
N ASP A 86 -7.44 4.97 14.04
CA ASP A 86 -7.16 6.32 14.51
C ASP A 86 -5.79 6.42 15.19
N ASP A 87 -5.33 5.33 15.80
CA ASP A 87 -4.04 5.28 16.51
C ASP A 87 -2.87 4.97 15.58
N ALA A 88 -1.74 5.64 15.82
CA ALA A 88 -0.48 5.34 15.15
C ALA A 88 0.05 3.96 15.53
N ASP A 89 0.69 3.26 14.59
CA ASP A 89 1.66 2.21 14.94
C ASP A 89 2.98 2.89 15.32
N VAL A 90 3.57 2.47 16.43
CA VAL A 90 4.81 3.05 16.95
C VAL A 90 5.88 1.97 17.01
N PHE A 91 6.96 2.17 16.25
CA PHE A 91 8.11 1.27 16.22
C PHE A 91 9.31 1.95 16.85
N LYS A 92 9.90 1.30 17.84
CA LYS A 92 11.22 1.66 18.38
C LYS A 92 12.24 0.82 17.61
N LEU A 93 13.08 1.49 16.83
CA LEU A 93 14.04 0.84 15.94
C LEU A 93 15.45 1.14 16.46
N THR A 94 16.23 0.09 16.67
CA THR A 94 17.64 0.17 17.06
C THR A 94 18.57 -0.37 15.96
N GLU A 95 18.00 -1.03 14.95
CA GLU A 95 18.67 -1.58 13.77
C GLU A 95 17.67 -1.69 12.61
N GLY A 96 18.15 -2.14 11.44
CA GLY A 96 17.34 -2.33 10.24
C GLY A 96 17.21 -1.07 9.39
N LYS A 97 16.08 -0.91 8.67
CA LYS A 97 15.89 0.20 7.73
C LYS A 97 14.43 0.54 7.46
N VAL A 98 14.21 1.79 7.05
CA VAL A 98 12.91 2.30 6.63
C VAL A 98 12.99 2.73 5.16
N GLU A 99 12.17 2.10 4.31
CA GLU A 99 12.24 2.21 2.86
C GLU A 99 10.91 2.76 2.29
N LYS A 100 11.00 3.71 1.37
CA LYS A 100 9.92 4.10 0.44
C LYS A 100 10.21 3.49 -0.92
N ILE A 101 9.40 2.53 -1.33
CA ILE A 101 9.62 1.75 -2.55
C ILE A 101 8.53 2.11 -3.56
N LEU A 102 8.93 2.39 -4.81
CA LEU A 102 8.00 2.76 -5.89
C LEU A 102 6.94 1.67 -6.14
N THR A 103 5.71 2.10 -6.37
CA THR A 103 4.56 1.22 -6.63
C THR A 103 4.40 0.86 -8.10
N SER A 104 5.43 0.96 -8.94
CA SER A 104 5.32 0.48 -10.34
C SER A 104 4.86 -0.98 -10.43
N ASN A 105 4.97 -1.74 -9.33
CA ASN A 105 4.52 -3.12 -9.19
C ASN A 105 3.14 -3.29 -8.52
N TYR A 106 2.43 -2.20 -8.20
CA TYR A 106 1.24 -2.21 -7.34
C TYR A 106 0.04 -1.59 -8.06
N SER A 107 -0.88 -2.43 -8.53
CA SER A 107 -2.13 -1.97 -9.16
C SER A 107 -3.23 -1.77 -8.11
N LYS A 108 -3.62 -0.51 -7.88
CA LYS A 108 -4.80 -0.16 -7.10
C LYS A 108 -6.02 -0.22 -8.03
N THR A 109 -6.93 -1.16 -7.82
CA THR A 109 -8.14 -1.25 -8.66
C THR A 109 -9.41 -1.33 -7.83
N GLU A 110 -10.39 -0.47 -8.17
CA GLU A 110 -11.72 -0.48 -7.60
C GLU A 110 -12.57 -1.62 -8.20
N LEU A 111 -13.22 -2.38 -7.30
CA LEU A 111 -14.40 -3.25 -7.40
C LEU A 111 -14.72 -4.03 -8.71
N LYS A 112 -14.78 -5.36 -8.52
CA LYS A 112 -15.34 -6.48 -9.34
C LYS A 112 -14.36 -7.22 -10.28
N ASN A 113 -14.03 -8.46 -9.88
CA ASN A 113 -13.32 -9.52 -10.61
C ASN A 113 -12.09 -9.04 -11.41
N HIS A 114 -10.99 -8.85 -10.69
CA HIS A 114 -9.74 -8.37 -11.28
C HIS A 114 -8.75 -9.50 -11.50
N SER A 115 -8.17 -9.59 -12.71
CA SER A 115 -6.93 -10.33 -12.96
C SER A 115 -5.78 -9.33 -12.95
N VAL A 116 -4.86 -9.45 -11.98
CA VAL A 116 -3.74 -8.51 -11.79
C VAL A 116 -2.43 -9.29 -11.79
N LYS A 117 -1.35 -8.77 -12.39
CA LYS A 117 -0.03 -9.43 -12.43
C LYS A 117 0.98 -8.76 -11.47
N SER A 118 1.77 -9.56 -10.76
CA SER A 118 2.96 -9.15 -10.00
C SER A 118 4.02 -10.25 -10.14
N ASN A 119 5.25 -9.89 -10.55
CA ASN A 119 6.39 -10.82 -10.66
C ASN A 119 6.05 -12.16 -11.35
N GLY A 120 5.36 -12.11 -12.49
CA GLY A 120 4.99 -13.30 -13.27
C GLY A 120 3.77 -14.07 -12.78
N VAL A 121 3.29 -13.81 -11.56
CA VAL A 121 2.09 -14.42 -10.99
C VAL A 121 0.90 -13.51 -11.20
N SER A 122 -0.27 -14.09 -11.51
CA SER A 122 -1.53 -13.36 -11.56
C SER A 122 -2.43 -13.69 -10.40
N ALA A 123 -3.20 -12.71 -9.92
CA ALA A 123 -4.17 -12.84 -8.85
C ALA A 123 -5.58 -12.59 -9.36
N ILE A 124 -6.54 -13.35 -8.82
CA ILE A 124 -7.98 -13.08 -8.87
C ILE A 124 -8.48 -12.99 -7.45
N TYR A 125 -9.33 -11.99 -7.16
CA TYR A 125 -9.93 -11.88 -5.83
C TYR A 125 -11.37 -11.40 -5.86
N THR A 126 -12.12 -11.83 -4.85
CA THR A 126 -13.52 -11.49 -4.60
C THR A 126 -13.64 -10.88 -3.22
N VAL A 127 -14.31 -9.72 -3.15
CA VAL A 127 -14.66 -9.05 -1.90
C VAL A 127 -16.17 -9.10 -1.75
N SER A 128 -16.65 -9.55 -0.59
CA SER A 128 -18.06 -9.65 -0.27
C SER A 128 -18.37 -9.01 1.08
N ASP A 129 -19.64 -8.71 1.34
CA ASP A 129 -20.07 -8.25 2.67
C ASP A 129 -20.02 -9.39 3.69
N SER A 130 -19.55 -9.07 4.89
CA SER A 130 -19.58 -10.00 6.03
C SER A 130 -21.02 -10.18 6.50
N ARG A 131 -21.43 -11.43 6.73
CA ARG A 131 -22.75 -11.76 7.26
C ARG A 131 -22.80 -11.66 8.79
N GLN A 132 -21.65 -11.78 9.45
CA GLN A 132 -21.55 -11.81 10.90
C GLN A 132 -21.08 -10.48 11.49
N ARG A 133 -20.38 -9.64 10.70
CA ARG A 133 -19.78 -8.39 11.17
C ARG A 133 -20.26 -7.24 10.29
N GLU A 134 -21.26 -6.52 10.80
CA GLU A 134 -21.86 -5.37 10.10
C GLU A 134 -20.80 -4.33 9.68
N GLY A 135 -20.91 -3.84 8.45
CA GLY A 135 -19.97 -2.88 7.86
C GLY A 135 -18.57 -3.44 7.58
N LYS A 136 -18.36 -4.77 7.70
CA LYS A 136 -17.11 -5.43 7.32
C LYS A 136 -17.26 -6.25 6.04
N LYS A 137 -16.12 -6.51 5.43
CA LYS A 137 -15.96 -7.25 4.18
C LYS A 137 -15.16 -8.54 4.42
N ASN A 138 -15.45 -9.53 3.60
CA ASN A 138 -14.70 -10.78 3.45
C ASN A 138 -13.86 -10.73 2.17
N LEU A 139 -12.79 -11.53 2.12
CA LEU A 139 -11.89 -11.64 0.98
C LEU A 139 -11.63 -13.10 0.64
N GLU A 140 -11.77 -13.44 -0.63
CA GLU A 140 -11.18 -14.63 -1.23
C GLU A 140 -10.17 -14.17 -2.29
N PHE A 141 -8.91 -14.55 -2.13
CA PHE A 141 -7.80 -14.13 -2.98
C PHE A 141 -7.06 -15.37 -3.49
N LYS A 142 -6.87 -15.48 -4.80
CA LYS A 142 -6.28 -16.65 -5.44
C LYS A 142 -5.22 -16.25 -6.46
N LEU A 143 -4.02 -16.80 -6.30
CA LEU A 143 -2.96 -16.71 -7.28
C LEU A 143 -3.06 -17.85 -8.30
N ASN A 144 -2.62 -17.60 -9.53
CA ASN A 144 -2.58 -18.61 -10.60
C ASN A 144 -1.58 -19.74 -10.34
N ASN A 145 -0.66 -19.56 -9.40
CA ASN A 145 0.28 -20.58 -8.94
C ASN A 145 -0.31 -21.51 -7.85
N GLY A 146 -1.59 -21.37 -7.52
CA GLY A 146 -2.30 -22.27 -6.61
C GLY A 146 -2.50 -21.74 -5.19
N ILE A 147 -1.77 -20.69 -4.79
CA ILE A 147 -1.93 -20.10 -3.45
C ILE A 147 -3.30 -19.43 -3.34
N THR A 148 -4.07 -19.80 -2.31
CA THR A 148 -5.34 -19.17 -1.98
C THR A 148 -5.31 -18.64 -0.55
N PHE A 149 -5.76 -17.40 -0.36
CA PHE A 149 -5.96 -16.75 0.93
C PHE A 149 -7.44 -16.40 1.12
N LYS A 150 -7.99 -16.70 2.29
CA LYS A 150 -9.36 -16.35 2.67
C LYS A 150 -9.35 -15.56 3.97
N TYR A 151 -10.09 -14.44 3.99
CA TYR A 151 -10.49 -13.72 5.20
C TYR A 151 -12.01 -13.76 5.31
N GLU A 152 -12.51 -14.40 6.35
CA GLU A 152 -13.94 -14.58 6.59
C GLU A 152 -14.26 -14.23 8.05
N ASP A 153 -15.07 -13.19 8.22
CA ASP A 153 -15.64 -12.78 9.51
C ASP A 153 -14.59 -12.59 10.62
N GLY A 154 -13.39 -12.10 10.27
CA GLY A 154 -12.30 -11.88 11.21
C GLY A 154 -11.29 -13.01 11.33
N LYS A 155 -11.55 -14.16 10.72
CA LYS A 155 -10.62 -15.29 10.64
C LYS A 155 -9.96 -15.32 9.29
N TYR A 156 -8.76 -15.87 9.22
CA TYR A 156 -8.05 -16.01 7.95
C TYR A 156 -7.33 -17.36 7.86
N ARG A 157 -7.18 -17.83 6.63
CA ARG A 157 -6.47 -19.07 6.28
C ARG A 157 -5.87 -18.96 4.89
N ALA A 158 -4.82 -19.72 4.64
CA ALA A 158 -4.20 -19.83 3.34
C ALA A 158 -3.80 -21.28 3.07
N TYR A 159 -3.82 -21.66 1.80
CA TYR A 159 -3.51 -23.03 1.37
C TYR A 159 -2.98 -23.06 -0.07
N LEU A 160 -2.28 -24.14 -0.42
CA LEU A 160 -1.71 -24.35 -1.75
C LEU A 160 -2.49 -25.42 -2.52
N ASN A 161 -3.10 -25.04 -3.64
CA ASN A 161 -3.95 -25.86 -4.52
C ASN A 161 -5.26 -26.33 -3.88
N GLU A 162 -5.17 -27.10 -2.79
CA GLU A 162 -6.29 -27.75 -2.09
C GLU A 162 -6.38 -27.26 -0.64
N GLU A 163 -7.58 -27.24 -0.05
CA GLU A 163 -7.79 -26.64 1.30
C GLU A 163 -7.07 -27.42 2.41
N GLU A 164 -6.68 -28.67 2.16
CA GLU A 164 -5.95 -29.54 3.06
C GLU A 164 -4.47 -29.13 3.21
N ASN A 165 -3.91 -28.43 2.21
CA ASN A 165 -2.51 -28.02 2.17
C ASN A 165 -2.32 -26.63 2.76
N TYR A 166 -2.57 -26.49 4.06
CA TYR A 166 -2.46 -25.20 4.75
C TYR A 166 -1.05 -24.61 4.68
N LEU A 167 -0.98 -23.32 4.38
CA LEU A 167 0.24 -22.53 4.42
C LEU A 167 0.34 -21.78 5.75
N ASN A 168 1.57 -21.61 6.23
CA ASN A 168 1.82 -20.79 7.40
C ASN A 168 1.51 -19.33 7.09
N ILE A 169 0.86 -18.65 8.03
CA ILE A 169 0.60 -17.22 7.94
C ILE A 169 1.32 -16.54 9.09
N GLU A 170 2.43 -15.91 8.75
CA GLU A 170 3.21 -15.10 9.67
C GLU A 170 2.75 -13.66 9.64
N SER A 171 2.89 -12.98 10.78
CA SER A 171 2.39 -11.61 10.94
C SER A 171 0.93 -11.51 10.48
N LYS A 172 0.41 -10.30 10.21
CA LYS A 172 -1.03 -10.19 9.96
C LYS A 172 -1.48 -10.85 8.65
N TYR A 173 -0.61 -11.07 7.65
CA TYR A 173 -0.94 -11.58 6.29
C TYR A 173 0.30 -11.95 5.42
N LEU A 174 1.39 -12.46 6.00
CA LEU A 174 2.56 -12.93 5.25
C LEU A 174 2.45 -14.44 5.08
N ILE A 175 2.26 -14.90 3.84
CA ILE A 175 2.01 -16.30 3.51
C ILE A 175 3.25 -16.87 2.83
N GLU A 176 3.90 -17.83 3.48
CA GLU A 176 5.08 -18.50 2.96
C GLU A 176 4.71 -19.81 2.27
N SER A 177 5.38 -20.12 1.16
CA SER A 177 5.20 -21.34 0.39
C SER A 177 6.52 -21.76 -0.27
N GLU A 178 6.60 -23.00 -0.74
CA GLU A 178 7.69 -23.47 -1.59
C GLU A 178 7.84 -22.67 -2.90
N LEU A 179 6.78 -21.98 -3.34
CA LEU A 179 6.78 -21.19 -4.57
C LEU A 179 7.28 -19.76 -4.36
N GLY A 180 7.32 -19.30 -3.11
CA GLY A 180 7.62 -17.91 -2.77
C GLY A 180 6.77 -17.37 -1.62
N THR A 181 6.88 -16.06 -1.41
CA THR A 181 6.21 -15.33 -0.34
C THR A 181 5.12 -14.43 -0.89
N LEU A 182 3.87 -14.66 -0.50
CA LEU A 182 2.75 -13.75 -0.73
C LEU A 182 2.61 -12.80 0.47
N LYS A 183 2.77 -11.50 0.23
CA LYS A 183 2.50 -10.47 1.24
C LYS A 183 1.19 -9.81 0.85
N LEU A 184 0.17 -9.98 1.68
CA LEU A 184 -1.17 -9.48 1.42
C LEU A 184 -1.54 -8.42 2.47
N SER A 185 -2.39 -7.47 2.12
CA SER A 185 -2.98 -6.54 3.06
C SER A 185 -4.44 -6.30 2.66
N PHE A 186 -5.33 -6.53 3.61
CA PHE A 186 -6.76 -6.42 3.39
C PHE A 186 -7.40 -5.50 4.43
N ASN A 187 -8.09 -4.48 3.96
CA ASN A 187 -8.89 -3.62 4.81
C ASN A 187 -10.35 -4.10 4.82
N ALA A 188 -10.72 -4.83 5.87
CA ALA A 188 -12.08 -5.35 6.03
C ALA A 188 -13.16 -4.26 6.13
N SER A 189 -12.85 -3.00 6.43
CA SER A 189 -13.85 -1.92 6.43
C SER A 189 -14.14 -1.40 5.02
N THR A 190 -13.13 -1.37 4.15
CA THR A 190 -13.24 -0.73 2.81
C THR A 190 -13.25 -1.73 1.66
N GLY A 191 -12.82 -2.97 1.89
CA GLY A 191 -12.63 -3.98 0.85
C GLY A 191 -11.36 -3.78 0.02
N VAL A 192 -10.50 -2.83 0.37
CA VAL A 192 -9.26 -2.58 -0.37
C VAL A 192 -8.28 -3.72 -0.12
N VAL A 193 -7.75 -4.27 -1.22
CA VAL A 193 -6.76 -5.35 -1.21
C VAL A 193 -5.46 -4.86 -1.84
N TRP A 194 -4.36 -5.18 -1.19
CA TRP A 194 -2.99 -4.93 -1.64
C TRP A 194 -2.23 -6.24 -1.56
N TRP A 195 -1.41 -6.55 -2.56
CA TRP A 195 -0.59 -7.76 -2.52
C TRP A 195 0.70 -7.60 -3.33
N VAL A 196 1.73 -8.34 -2.92
CA VAL A 196 2.95 -8.59 -3.71
C VAL A 196 3.33 -10.06 -3.54
N PHE A 197 3.83 -10.65 -4.62
CA PHE A 197 4.39 -11.99 -4.59
C PHE A 197 5.88 -11.93 -4.93
N GLU A 198 6.71 -12.49 -4.06
CA GLU A 198 8.15 -12.64 -4.27
C GLU A 198 8.44 -14.12 -4.50
N SER A 199 8.83 -14.49 -5.72
CA SER A 199 9.25 -15.86 -6.03
C SER A 199 10.55 -16.19 -5.30
N VAL A 200 10.74 -17.46 -4.95
CA VAL A 200 12.09 -17.97 -4.64
C VAL A 200 12.88 -17.87 -5.95
N GLU A 201 13.92 -17.04 -6.01
CA GLU A 201 14.81 -17.01 -7.17
C GLU A 201 15.49 -18.39 -7.29
N ASP A 202 15.44 -19.00 -8.48
CA ASP A 202 16.23 -20.19 -8.82
C ASP A 202 17.72 -19.85 -8.95
#